data_AF-A0A248JZQ8-F1
#
_entry.id   AF-A0A248JZQ8-F1
#
_cell.length_a   1.000
_cell.length_b   1.000
_cell.length_c   1.000
_cell.angle_alpha   90.00
_cell.angle_beta   90.00
_cell.angle_gamma   90.00
#
_symmetry.space_group_name_H-M   'P 1'
#
loop_
_entity.id
_entity.type
_entity.pdbx_description
1 polymer ?
#
loop_
_entity_poly.entity_id
_entity_poly.type
_entity_poly.pdbx_seq_one_letter_code
_entity_poly.pdbx_strand_id
1 'polypeptide(L)'
;MRVSPEFTATIDDWRRHQRDIPARAEAIRRLVELALLAEETLPVAIQVSDFLKKIEGGGLLEDALKAEAKVIVDAIGRLEKALQAIHGAQGLTD
;
A
#
# COMPACT_ATOMS: atom_id res chain seq x y z
N MET A 1 -5.35 -24.50 8.32
CA MET A 1 -5.35 -23.19 9.01
C MET A 1 -6.79 -22.77 9.20
N ARG A 2 -7.25 -22.56 10.44
CA ARG A 2 -8.61 -22.04 10.71
C ARG A 2 -8.49 -20.53 10.93
N VAL A 3 -8.86 -19.78 9.91
CA VAL A 3 -8.98 -18.31 9.94
C VAL A 3 -10.35 -17.93 9.41
N SER A 4 -10.77 -16.68 9.63
CA SER A 4 -12.08 -16.25 9.18
C SER A 4 -12.19 -16.33 7.64
N PRO A 5 -13.37 -16.61 7.10
CA PRO A 5 -13.60 -16.62 5.65
C PRO A 5 -13.26 -15.27 4.99
N GLU A 6 -13.52 -14.16 5.68
CA GLU A 6 -13.25 -12.81 5.20
C GLU A 6 -11.75 -12.58 5.03
N PHE A 7 -10.95 -12.93 6.05
CA PHE A 7 -9.50 -12.84 5.98
C PHE A 7 -8.91 -13.70 4.86
N THR A 8 -9.49 -14.89 4.69
CA THR A 8 -9.13 -15.84 3.62
C THR A 8 -9.40 -15.24 2.23
N ALA A 9 -10.53 -14.55 2.07
CA ALA A 9 -10.89 -13.84 0.85
C ALA A 9 -9.94 -12.67 0.57
N THR A 10 -9.57 -11.87 1.57
CA THR A 10 -8.59 -10.78 1.40
C THR A 10 -7.25 -11.26 0.85
N ILE A 11 -6.74 -12.40 1.36
CA ILE A 11 -5.50 -13.01 0.85
C ILE A 11 -5.68 -13.51 -0.58
N ASP A 12 -6.84 -14.10 -0.89
CA ASP A 12 -7.13 -14.58 -2.24
C ASP A 12 -7.26 -13.44 -3.25
N ASP A 13 -7.82 -12.31 -2.83
CA ASP A 13 -7.95 -11.14 -3.68
C ASP A 13 -6.57 -10.56 -3.97
N TRP A 14 -5.73 -10.43 -2.94
CA TRP A 14 -4.35 -9.96 -3.11
C TRP A 14 -3.52 -10.86 -4.03
N ARG A 15 -3.59 -12.20 -3.86
CA ARG A 15 -2.78 -13.14 -4.67
C ARG A 15 -3.18 -13.12 -6.15
N ARG A 16 -4.43 -12.83 -6.49
CA ARG A 16 -4.93 -12.79 -7.89
C ARG A 16 -4.32 -11.65 -8.71
N HIS A 17 -3.84 -10.61 -8.05
CA HIS A 17 -3.19 -9.47 -8.69
C HIS A 17 -1.66 -9.62 -8.80
N GLN A 18 -1.09 -10.72 -8.31
CA GLN A 18 0.33 -11.01 -8.43
C GLN A 18 0.63 -11.70 -9.75
N ARG A 19 1.75 -11.34 -10.38
CA ARG A 19 2.16 -11.86 -11.69
C ARG A 19 2.25 -13.38 -11.74
N ASP A 20 2.65 -14.01 -10.64
CA ASP A 20 2.86 -15.45 -10.51
C ASP A 20 1.74 -16.19 -9.76
N ILE A 21 0.72 -15.47 -9.28
CA ILE A 21 -0.43 -15.98 -8.50
C ILE A 21 0.01 -17.01 -7.43
N PRO A 22 0.69 -16.54 -6.37
CA PRO A 22 1.32 -17.43 -5.40
C PRO A 22 0.29 -18.26 -4.64
N ALA A 23 0.72 -19.44 -4.16
CA ALA A 23 -0.05 -20.23 -3.21
C ALA A 23 -0.32 -19.43 -1.93
N ARG A 24 -1.40 -19.73 -1.20
CA ARG A 24 -1.82 -18.97 0.00
C ARG A 24 -0.69 -18.78 1.02
N ALA A 25 0.09 -19.83 1.30
CA ALA A 25 1.19 -19.76 2.24
C ALA A 25 2.28 -18.77 1.79
N GLU A 26 2.59 -18.77 0.49
CA GLU A 26 3.56 -17.85 -0.10
C GLU A 26 3.02 -16.41 -0.14
N ALA A 27 1.72 -16.23 -0.39
CA ALA A 27 1.08 -14.93 -0.30
C ALA A 27 1.17 -14.35 1.12
N ILE A 28 0.90 -15.16 2.15
CA ILE A 28 1.04 -14.76 3.55
C ILE A 28 2.50 -14.39 3.86
N ARG A 29 3.47 -15.19 3.41
CA ARG A 29 4.91 -14.90 3.59
C ARG A 29 5.28 -13.53 3.04
N ARG A 30 4.92 -13.24 1.78
CA ARG A 30 5.19 -11.95 1.14
C ARG A 30 4.51 -10.78 1.83
N LEU A 31 3.26 -10.96 2.27
CA LEU A 31 2.54 -9.92 3.01
C LEU A 31 3.20 -9.60 4.35
N VAL A 32 3.72 -10.62 5.05
CA VAL A 32 4.49 -10.43 6.29
C VAL A 32 5.82 -9.73 6.01
N GLU A 33 6.54 -10.10 4.95
CA GLU A 33 7.78 -9.41 4.55
C GLU A 33 7.54 -7.93 4.24
N LEU A 34 6.45 -7.60 3.54
CA LEU A 34 6.06 -6.22 3.28
C LEU A 34 5.75 -5.46 4.57
N ALA A 35 5.07 -6.10 5.52
CA ALA A 35 4.76 -5.49 6.81
C ALA A 35 6.03 -5.23 7.65
N LEU A 36 6.97 -6.17 7.68
CA LEU A 36 8.25 -6.02 8.37
C LEU A 36 9.12 -4.94 7.72
N LEU A 37 9.17 -4.92 6.39
CA LEU A 37 9.88 -3.87 5.65
C LEU A 37 9.28 -2.50 5.97
N ALA A 38 7.96 -2.40 6.00
CA ALA A 38 7.27 -1.17 6.38
C ALA A 38 7.63 -0.77 7.82
N GLU A 39 7.59 -1.70 8.78
CA GLU A 39 7.95 -1.44 10.19
C GLU A 39 9.42 -1.00 10.35
N GLU A 40 10.34 -1.53 9.54
CA GLU A 40 11.76 -1.14 9.56
C GLU A 40 12.01 0.21 8.88
N THR A 41 11.28 0.51 7.80
CA THR A 41 11.49 1.74 7.01
C THR A 41 10.64 2.93 7.46
N LEU A 42 9.50 2.72 8.13
CA LEU A 42 8.67 3.77 8.71
C LEU A 42 9.44 4.64 9.73
N PRO A 43 10.22 4.08 10.66
CA PRO A 43 11.08 4.86 11.56
C PRO A 43 12.10 5.70 10.80
N VAL A 44 12.69 5.17 9.72
CA VAL A 44 13.65 5.90 8.88
C VAL A 44 12.97 7.07 8.16
N ALA A 45 11.76 6.87 7.61
CA ALA A 45 11.01 7.94 6.95
C ALA A 45 10.66 9.09 7.91
N ILE A 46 10.30 8.77 9.15
CA ILE A 46 10.04 9.76 10.21
C ILE A 46 11.34 10.46 10.63
N GLN A 47 12.42 9.71 10.85
CA GLN A 47 13.72 10.26 11.20
C GLN A 47 14.31 11.16 10.11
N VAL A 48 14.14 10.80 8.83
CA VAL A 48 14.51 11.64 7.70
C VAL A 48 13.68 12.91 7.70
N SER A 49 12.36 12.83 7.89
CA SER A 49 11.51 14.03 7.99
C SER A 49 11.98 14.98 9.11
N ASP A 50 12.26 14.45 10.29
CA ASP A 50 12.71 15.24 11.43
C ASP A 50 14.15 15.77 11.30
N PHE A 51 15.00 15.05 10.56
CA PHE A 51 16.32 15.52 10.18
C PHE A 51 16.24 16.64 9.15
N LEU A 52 15.39 16.50 8.12
CA LEU A 52 15.19 17.52 7.08
C LEU A 52 14.63 18.82 7.64
N LYS A 53 13.72 18.77 8.61
CA LYS A 53 13.20 19.96 9.32
C LYS A 53 14.29 20.76 10.06
N LYS A 54 15.42 20.13 10.41
CA LYS A 54 16.52 20.77 11.15
C LYS A 54 17.54 21.47 10.24
N ILE A 55 17.47 21.26 8.93
CA ILE A 55 18.36 21.92 7.98
C ILE A 55 17.75 23.29 7.62
N GLU A 56 18.41 24.39 7.98
CA GLU A 56 18.05 25.72 7.46
C GLU A 56 18.14 25.72 5.93
N GLY A 57 17.03 26.03 5.25
CA GLY A 57 16.89 25.91 3.79
C GLY A 57 16.22 24.62 3.30
N GLY A 58 15.82 23.71 4.20
CA GLY A 58 15.15 22.44 3.89
C GLY A 58 13.76 22.55 3.24
N GLY A 59 13.15 23.75 3.19
CA GLY A 59 11.83 23.98 2.64
C GLY A 59 11.68 23.51 1.18
N LEU A 60 12.70 23.72 0.33
CA LEU A 60 12.67 23.25 -1.06
C LEU A 60 12.62 21.72 -1.18
N LEU A 61 13.35 21.01 -0.32
CA LEU A 61 13.37 19.55 -0.32
C LEU A 61 12.11 18.99 0.34
N GLU A 62 11.62 19.64 1.40
CA GLU A 62 10.36 19.28 2.05
C GLU A 62 9.17 19.50 1.10
N ASP A 63 9.15 20.59 0.35
CA ASP A 63 8.12 20.91 -0.65
C ASP A 63 8.18 19.93 -1.83
N ALA A 64 9.38 19.59 -2.32
CA ALA A 64 9.57 18.58 -3.35
C ALA A 64 9.10 17.20 -2.88
N LEU A 65 9.47 16.79 -1.67
CA LEU A 65 9.06 15.52 -1.08
C LEU A 65 7.53 15.47 -0.85
N LYS A 66 6.93 16.57 -0.37
CA LYS A 66 5.48 16.71 -0.24
C LYS A 66 4.78 16.66 -1.59
N ALA A 67 5.35 17.27 -2.63
CA ALA A 67 4.80 17.23 -3.97
C ALA A 67 4.81 15.81 -4.55
N GLU A 68 5.92 15.07 -4.42
CA GLU A 68 6.01 13.68 -4.85
C GLU A 68 5.07 12.77 -4.05
N ALA A 69 5.04 12.91 -2.71
CA ALA A 69 4.13 12.16 -1.86
C ALA A 69 2.66 12.42 -2.23
N LYS A 70 2.30 13.68 -2.55
CA LYS A 70 0.96 14.04 -3.00
C LYS A 70 0.59 13.35 -4.32
N VAL A 71 1.51 13.28 -5.28
CA VAL A 71 1.30 12.57 -6.54
C VAL A 71 0.99 11.09 -6.30
N ILE A 72 1.71 10.45 -5.37
CA ILE A 72 1.51 9.06 -5.00
C ILE A 72 0.13 8.88 -4.32
N VAL A 73 -0.21 9.73 -3.36
CA VAL A 73 -1.50 9.69 -2.65
C VAL A 73 -2.67 9.89 -3.62
N ASP A 74 -2.57 10.85 -4.53
CA ASP A 74 -3.60 11.09 -5.56
C ASP A 74 -3.74 9.90 -6.51
N ALA A 75 -2.62 9.25 -6.88
CA ALA A 75 -2.63 8.04 -7.69
C ALA A 75 -3.32 6.87 -6.98
N ILE A 76 -3.03 6.66 -5.69
CA ILE A 76 -3.69 5.63 -4.87
C ILE A 76 -5.20 5.90 -4.80
N GLY A 77 -5.63 7.13 -4.51
CA GLY A 77 -7.05 7.47 -4.46
C GLY A 77 -7.78 7.28 -5.79
N ARG A 78 -7.11 7.49 -6.93
CA ARG A 78 -7.66 7.16 -8.26
C ARG A 78 -7.83 5.65 -8.45
N LEU A 79 -6.86 4.85 -8.02
CA LEU A 79 -6.93 3.39 -8.09
C LEU A 79 -8.04 2.83 -7.20
N GLU A 80 -8.22 3.37 -5.99
CA GLU A 80 -9.30 2.99 -5.09
C GLU A 80 -10.68 3.26 -5.70
N LYS A 81 -10.87 4.44 -6.30
CA LYS A 81 -12.12 4.77 -7.01
C LYS A 81 -12.37 3.86 -8.20
N ALA A 82 -11.32 3.53 -8.96
CA ALA A 82 -11.43 2.60 -10.09
C ALA A 82 -11.83 1.19 -9.62
N LEU A 83 -11.25 0.72 -8.51
CA LEU A 83 -11.57 -0.57 -7.91
C LEU A 83 -13.03 -0.61 -7.40
N GLN A 84 -13.48 0.44 -6.73
CA GLN A 84 -14.88 0.57 -6.29
C GLN A 84 -15.86 0.57 -7.47
N ALA A 85 -15.53 1.22 -8.58
CA ALA A 85 -16.36 1.24 -9.78
C ALA A 85 -16.46 -0.16 -10.43
N ILE A 86 -15.36 -0.93 -10.43
CA ILE A 86 -15.36 -2.32 -10.93
C ILE A 86 -16.23 -3.21 -10.03
N HIS A 87 -16.08 -3.12 -8.72
CA HIS A 87 -16.90 -3.90 -7.78
C HIS A 87 -18.39 -3.51 -7.85
N GLY A 88 -18.71 -2.24 -8.06
CA GLY A 88 -20.09 -1.78 -8.28
C GLY A 88 -20.70 -2.27 -9.60
N ALA A 89 -19.91 -2.39 -10.67
CA ALA A 89 -20.37 -2.89 -11.95
C ALA A 89 -20.62 -4.41 -11.96
N GLN A 90 -19.91 -5.17 -11.12
CA GLN A 90 -20.11 -6.62 -10.96
C GLN A 90 -21.40 -6.99 -10.19
N GLY A 91 -22.07 -6.03 -9.56
CA GLY A 91 -23.36 -6.21 -8.87
C GLY A 91 -24.60 -5.95 -9.73
N LEU A 92 -24.45 -5.67 -11.04
CA LEU A 92 -25.56 -5.38 -11.96
C LEU A 92 -25.82 -6.51 -12.99
N THR A 93 -25.14 -7.65 -12.87
CA THR A 93 -25.27 -8.81 -13.76
C THR A 93 -25.90 -10.04 -13.08
N ASP A 94 -26.75 -9.82 -12.07
CA ASP A 94 -27.70 -10.81 -11.56
C ASP A 94 -29.14 -10.24 -11.63
#